data_AF-A0A3D3RK78-F1
#
_entry.id   AF-A0A3D3RK78-F1
#
_cell.length_a   1.000
_cell.length_b   1.000
_cell.length_c   1.000
_cell.angle_alpha   90.00
_cell.angle_beta   90.00
_cell.angle_gamma   90.00
#
_symmetry.space_group_name_H-M   'P 1'
#
loop_
_entity.id
_entity.type
_entity.pdbx_description
1 polymer ?
#
loop_
_entity_poly.entity_id
_entity_poly.type
_entity_poly.pdbx_seq_one_letter_code
_entity_poly.pdbx_strand_id
1 'polypeptide(L)'
;MKKIVSYLLVGSMILGSFSVTSSITAFAGQVKKTEIEAESEQSSTGVHVTYRTEEEIRQFAKEHPYVMKSNKLMEKKASMKKPYTQSGEISEEHKKAGLNALNLARYIAGLDANVTLDESYNQMVQAGAYVNAINDEMTHYPTKPTGMDESMYQLGAQGCRSSNLALGYETISDAVFGWLSDEDDSNVDRVGHRRWILNPSLGKTGFGYVNGYSGMYAFDGSGSGNQTGVAWPAQTMPIEYLNDLTQVEESAGLPYLPPMNSDEGDNYVSVYPWSYSYGSSVDAEKIQVTLTRERDQKQWKFSTKHSDGRLFVNNDGYGQSGCIIFQPAGLSTFYGDDRFHVEITGLEQPISYDVTLFSLDENAIEEALKKWMLQAPSTLFLGGEVDGTGTVSSYTSGKFNGKLTLKSSNEKVLQINGRKLKPKKVGKATIIATYQIKDQTRTIKKVIQIKKPSLVMSKYKKTLKVGSTYQFGAKQEGLKGKITYSVSNKKVATINSKTGMLKALKKGKVTVIAKLGKRQAKVSVTIK
;
A
#
# COMPACT_ATOMS: atom_id res chain seq x y z
N MET A 1 -47.59 5.68 53.44
CA MET A 1 -47.42 4.24 53.75
C MET A 1 -45.94 3.94 53.87
N LYS A 2 -45.58 3.33 55.01
CA LYS A 2 -44.31 2.74 55.49
C LYS A 2 -43.02 2.96 54.68
N LYS A 3 -41.85 3.28 55.26
CA LYS A 3 -41.38 3.78 56.57
C LYS A 3 -39.84 3.81 56.48
N ILE A 4 -39.24 4.93 56.89
CA ILE A 4 -38.06 5.08 57.80
C ILE A 4 -36.68 4.63 57.27
N VAL A 5 -35.63 5.46 57.12
CA VAL A 5 -35.01 6.57 57.92
C VAL A 5 -33.90 6.10 58.90
N SER A 6 -32.84 6.92 58.97
CA SER A 6 -31.75 7.07 59.97
C SER A 6 -30.41 6.41 59.63
N TYR A 7 -29.27 7.10 59.42
CA TYR A 7 -28.53 8.19 60.13
C TYR A 7 -28.09 7.86 61.56
N LEU A 8 -26.75 7.87 61.78
CA LEU A 8 -25.91 8.47 62.86
C LEU A 8 -24.57 7.70 62.89
N LEU A 9 -23.37 8.28 62.68
CA LEU A 9 -22.57 9.30 63.39
C LEU A 9 -21.99 8.89 64.77
N VAL A 10 -20.66 9.12 64.88
CA VAL A 10 -19.79 9.33 66.07
C VAL A 10 -19.12 8.12 66.74
N GLY A 11 -17.79 8.24 66.97
CA GLY A 11 -17.14 7.64 68.16
C GLY A 11 -15.66 7.28 68.01
N SER A 12 -14.75 8.14 68.50
CA SER A 12 -13.30 7.95 68.53
C SER A 12 -12.78 7.04 69.66
N MET A 13 -11.58 6.49 69.43
CA MET A 13 -10.43 6.35 70.37
C MET A 13 -10.37 5.16 71.37
N ILE A 14 -9.31 4.33 71.28
CA ILE A 14 -8.20 4.14 72.26
C ILE A 14 -7.48 2.76 72.14
N LEU A 15 -6.15 2.88 72.09
CA LEU A 15 -4.99 2.01 72.39
C LEU A 15 -5.10 0.47 72.56
N GLY A 16 -4.12 -0.20 71.95
CA GLY A 16 -3.58 -1.50 72.37
C GLY A 16 -2.22 -1.79 71.70
N SER A 17 -1.13 -1.57 72.44
CA SER A 17 0.27 -1.77 72.08
C SER A 17 0.70 -3.25 72.05
N PHE A 18 1.65 -3.64 71.17
CA PHE A 18 2.90 -4.36 71.49
C PHE A 18 3.75 -4.58 70.22
N SER A 19 5.05 -4.25 70.32
CA SER A 19 6.10 -4.34 69.30
C SER A 19 6.60 -5.78 69.06
N VAL A 20 7.10 -6.12 67.86
CA VAL A 20 8.49 -6.59 67.62
C VAL A 20 8.85 -6.42 66.13
N THR A 21 10.07 -5.93 65.92
CA THR A 21 10.82 -5.61 64.71
C THR A 21 11.09 -6.78 63.74
N SER A 22 11.02 -6.54 62.43
CA SER A 22 12.10 -6.85 61.47
C SER A 22 11.77 -6.31 60.07
N SER A 23 12.77 -5.66 59.47
CA SER A 23 12.72 -4.87 58.26
C SER A 23 12.74 -5.75 57.00
N ILE A 24 11.73 -5.62 56.13
CA ILE A 24 11.85 -5.95 54.70
C ILE A 24 11.21 -4.80 53.92
N THR A 25 12.06 -4.07 53.21
CA THR A 25 11.72 -2.95 52.33
C THR A 25 10.97 -3.49 51.09
N ALA A 26 9.66 -3.27 51.03
CA ALA A 26 8.87 -3.35 49.81
C ALA A 26 8.33 -1.95 49.50
N PHE A 27 9.00 -1.24 48.60
CA PHE A 27 8.50 0.03 48.07
C PHE A 27 7.39 -0.27 47.06
N ALA A 28 6.13 -0.15 47.50
CA ALA A 28 4.99 -0.03 46.62
C ALA A 28 5.01 1.39 46.01
N GLY A 29 5.64 1.52 44.84
CA GLY A 29 5.56 2.73 44.03
C GLY A 29 4.20 2.81 43.33
N GLN A 30 3.49 3.91 43.58
CA GLN A 30 2.21 4.27 42.96
C GLN A 30 2.23 4.07 41.44
N VAL A 31 1.23 3.34 40.92
CA VAL A 31 0.89 3.37 39.50
C VAL A 31 0.32 4.76 39.20
N LYS A 32 1.17 5.66 38.68
CA LYS A 32 0.71 6.86 37.99
C LYS A 32 -0.05 6.39 36.75
N LYS A 33 -1.34 6.67 36.73
CA LYS A 33 -2.18 6.69 35.54
C LYS A 33 -1.56 7.75 34.63
N THR A 34 -0.81 7.33 33.62
CA THR A 34 -0.24 8.23 32.63
C THR A 34 -1.40 8.84 31.86
N GLU A 35 -1.64 10.14 32.05
CA GLU A 35 -2.42 10.94 31.12
C GLU A 35 -1.81 10.75 29.73
N ILE A 36 -2.66 10.36 28.78
CA ILE A 36 -2.35 10.42 27.37
C ILE A 36 -2.18 11.91 27.07
N GLU A 37 -0.95 12.33 26.82
CA GLU A 37 -0.66 13.69 26.35
C GLU A 37 -1.49 13.93 25.09
N ALA A 38 -2.30 14.99 25.12
CA ALA A 38 -3.05 15.46 23.96
C ALA A 38 -2.06 15.75 22.83
N GLU A 39 -2.29 15.18 21.65
CA GLU A 39 -1.67 15.64 20.41
C GLU A 39 -1.85 17.15 20.31
N SER A 40 -0.77 17.87 20.04
CA SER A 40 -0.76 19.32 19.86
C SER A 40 -1.90 19.74 18.93
N GLU A 41 -2.79 20.63 19.40
CA GLU A 41 -3.76 21.30 18.54
C GLU A 41 -2.99 21.97 17.39
N GLN A 42 -3.12 21.39 16.19
CA GLN A 42 -2.48 21.89 14.99
C GLN A 42 -3.17 23.22 14.63
N SER A 43 -2.48 24.35 14.86
CA SER A 43 -3.05 25.67 14.61
C SER A 43 -3.12 25.94 13.10
N SER A 44 -4.27 25.66 12.49
CA SER A 44 -4.55 26.05 11.11
C SER A 44 -5.34 27.37 11.07
N THR A 45 -5.08 28.20 10.06
CA THR A 45 -5.82 29.44 9.79
C THR A 45 -6.37 29.37 8.37
N GLY A 46 -7.67 29.62 8.20
CA GLY A 46 -8.36 29.62 6.91
C GLY A 46 -8.98 28.29 6.48
N VAL A 47 -8.61 27.16 7.11
CA VAL A 47 -9.18 25.83 6.82
C VAL A 47 -10.45 25.63 7.65
N HIS A 48 -11.63 25.66 7.02
CA HIS A 48 -12.93 25.65 7.71
C HIS A 48 -13.69 24.32 7.50
N VAL A 49 -12.96 23.22 7.60
CA VAL A 49 -13.46 21.84 7.51
C VAL A 49 -13.21 21.09 8.81
N THR A 50 -13.80 19.91 8.99
CA THR A 50 -13.53 19.07 10.15
C THR A 50 -12.14 18.43 10.05
N TYR A 51 -11.27 18.69 11.02
CA TYR A 51 -10.01 17.96 11.14
C TYR A 51 -10.25 16.46 11.39
N ARG A 52 -9.44 15.61 10.75
CA ARG A 52 -9.48 14.15 10.91
C ARG A 52 -8.11 13.61 11.30
N THR A 53 -8.07 12.72 12.29
CA THR A 53 -6.83 12.03 12.65
C THR A 53 -6.52 10.87 11.70
N GLU A 54 -5.29 10.35 11.73
CA GLU A 54 -4.93 9.18 10.94
C GLU A 54 -5.78 7.95 11.31
N GLU A 55 -6.01 7.73 12.62
CA GLU A 55 -6.81 6.62 13.14
C GLU A 55 -8.26 6.70 12.67
N GLU A 56 -8.85 7.90 12.69
CA GLU A 56 -10.21 8.14 12.21
C GLU A 56 -10.32 7.81 10.72
N ILE A 57 -9.40 8.30 9.89
CA ILE A 57 -9.40 8.03 8.45
C ILE A 57 -9.21 6.52 8.17
N ARG A 58 -8.30 5.85 8.88
CA ARG A 58 -8.09 4.40 8.76
C ARG A 58 -9.34 3.63 9.11
N GLN A 59 -9.99 4.00 10.21
CA GLN A 59 -11.21 3.34 10.65
C GLN A 59 -12.32 3.54 9.62
N PHE A 60 -12.49 4.76 9.10
CA PHE A 60 -13.45 5.04 8.04
C PHE A 60 -13.16 4.21 6.79
N ALA A 61 -11.91 4.16 6.32
CA ALA A 61 -11.50 3.38 5.16
C ALA A 61 -11.75 1.87 5.34
N LYS A 62 -11.57 1.35 6.56
CA LYS A 62 -11.83 -0.05 6.90
C LYS A 62 -13.32 -0.39 6.89
N GLU A 63 -14.17 0.53 7.35
CA GLU A 63 -15.63 0.39 7.34
C GLU A 63 -16.22 0.58 5.94
N HIS A 64 -15.52 1.31 5.07
CA HIS A 64 -15.92 1.64 3.70
C HIS A 64 -14.94 1.07 2.68
N PRO A 65 -14.89 -0.27 2.49
CA PRO A 65 -13.98 -0.88 1.53
C PRO A 65 -14.31 -0.42 0.11
N TYR A 66 -13.30 0.12 -0.57
CA TYR A 66 -13.40 0.66 -1.93
C TYR A 66 -12.58 -0.16 -2.95
N VAL A 67 -11.71 -1.06 -2.48
CA VAL A 67 -10.93 -1.98 -3.31
C VAL A 67 -11.72 -3.26 -3.55
N MET A 68 -11.86 -3.63 -4.82
CA MET A 68 -12.69 -4.73 -5.27
C MET A 68 -11.97 -6.08 -5.23
N LYS A 69 -12.72 -7.15 -4.95
CA LYS A 69 -12.23 -8.55 -5.05
C LYS A 69 -12.92 -9.33 -6.17
N SER A 70 -13.93 -8.74 -6.80
CA SER A 70 -14.86 -9.39 -7.73
C SER A 70 -14.64 -8.87 -9.15
N ASN A 71 -14.59 -9.79 -10.12
CA ASN A 71 -14.43 -9.45 -11.54
C ASN A 71 -15.78 -9.13 -12.23
N LYS A 72 -16.91 -9.11 -11.49
CA LYS A 72 -18.24 -8.85 -12.05
C LYS A 72 -18.53 -7.35 -12.05
N LEU A 73 -18.04 -6.67 -13.08
CA LEU A 73 -18.25 -5.22 -13.26
C LEU A 73 -19.70 -4.86 -13.63
N MET A 74 -20.33 -5.66 -14.50
CA MET A 74 -21.70 -5.41 -14.98
C MET A 74 -22.68 -6.43 -14.38
N GLU A 75 -23.80 -5.95 -13.85
CA GLU A 75 -24.96 -6.78 -13.51
C GLU A 75 -25.74 -7.15 -14.78
N LYS A 76 -25.92 -6.17 -15.68
CA LYS A 76 -26.54 -6.36 -16.99
C LYS A 76 -25.64 -5.80 -18.08
N LYS A 77 -25.38 -6.57 -19.12
CA LYS A 77 -24.57 -6.10 -20.26
C LYS A 77 -25.34 -5.09 -21.11
N ALA A 78 -24.62 -4.11 -21.63
CA ALA A 78 -25.15 -3.17 -22.62
C ALA A 78 -25.34 -3.86 -23.99
N SER A 79 -26.30 -3.38 -24.77
CA SER A 79 -26.56 -3.84 -26.12
C SER A 79 -25.65 -3.12 -27.12
N MET A 80 -24.50 -3.69 -27.43
CA MET A 80 -23.50 -3.04 -28.31
C MET A 80 -23.80 -3.17 -29.81
N LYS A 81 -25.01 -3.61 -30.19
CA LYS A 81 -25.44 -3.76 -31.60
C LYS A 81 -26.77 -3.05 -31.80
N LYS A 82 -26.98 -2.51 -33.01
CA LYS A 82 -28.26 -1.90 -33.40
C LYS A 82 -29.41 -2.91 -33.18
N PRO A 83 -30.55 -2.48 -32.62
CA PRO A 83 -30.96 -1.08 -32.36
C PRO A 83 -30.65 -0.57 -30.94
N TYR A 84 -29.52 -0.95 -30.32
CA TYR A 84 -28.97 -0.32 -29.10
C TYR A 84 -29.98 -0.18 -27.94
N THR A 85 -30.74 -1.24 -27.66
CA THR A 85 -31.94 -1.20 -26.83
C THR A 85 -31.72 -1.14 -25.31
N GLN A 86 -30.48 -1.30 -24.83
CA GLN A 86 -30.20 -1.42 -23.39
C GLN A 86 -28.81 -0.87 -23.05
N SER A 87 -28.74 0.08 -22.11
CA SER A 87 -27.49 0.70 -21.64
C SER A 87 -26.65 -0.16 -20.71
N GLY A 88 -27.21 -1.28 -20.23
CA GLY A 88 -26.59 -2.13 -19.22
C GLY A 88 -26.78 -1.59 -17.81
N GLU A 89 -26.15 -2.23 -16.83
CA GLU A 89 -26.21 -1.85 -15.43
C GLU A 89 -24.93 -2.34 -14.74
N ILE A 90 -24.22 -1.43 -14.07
CA ILE A 90 -23.09 -1.76 -13.19
C ILE A 90 -23.54 -2.53 -11.95
N SER A 91 -22.68 -3.42 -11.45
CA SER A 91 -23.02 -4.20 -10.27
C SER A 91 -23.10 -3.34 -9.01
N GLU A 92 -23.98 -3.73 -8.07
CA GLU A 92 -24.13 -3.06 -6.78
C GLU A 92 -22.82 -2.97 -6.00
N GLU A 93 -21.97 -3.99 -6.14
CA GLU A 93 -20.64 -4.02 -5.51
C GLU A 93 -19.76 -2.86 -6.03
N HIS A 94 -19.74 -2.62 -7.34
CA HIS A 94 -18.97 -1.53 -7.95
C HIS A 94 -19.56 -0.16 -7.67
N LYS A 95 -20.90 -0.04 -7.66
CA LYS A 95 -21.58 1.21 -7.22
C LYS A 95 -21.21 1.55 -5.78
N LYS A 96 -21.27 0.57 -4.88
CA LYS A 96 -20.92 0.74 -3.47
C LYS A 96 -19.44 1.07 -3.28
N ALA A 97 -18.54 0.42 -4.02
CA ALA A 97 -17.12 0.71 -3.92
C ALA A 97 -16.75 2.11 -4.43
N GLY A 98 -17.34 2.54 -5.55
CA GLY A 98 -17.24 3.92 -6.03
C GLY A 98 -17.76 4.94 -5.02
N LEU A 99 -18.92 4.65 -4.41
CA LEU A 99 -19.48 5.49 -3.35
C LEU A 99 -18.56 5.55 -2.12
N ASN A 100 -17.99 4.42 -1.72
CA ASN A 100 -17.04 4.35 -0.61
C ASN A 100 -15.75 5.14 -0.90
N ALA A 101 -15.22 5.07 -2.13
CA ALA A 101 -14.06 5.86 -2.55
C ALA A 101 -14.37 7.37 -2.49
N LEU A 102 -15.53 7.77 -3.02
CA LEU A 102 -16.01 9.16 -2.97
C LEU A 102 -16.14 9.66 -1.52
N ASN A 103 -16.85 8.91 -0.68
CA ASN A 103 -17.09 9.29 0.70
C ASN A 103 -15.81 9.28 1.54
N LEU A 104 -14.87 8.37 1.29
CA LEU A 104 -13.57 8.39 1.95
C LEU A 104 -12.77 9.64 1.57
N ALA A 105 -12.75 10.04 0.30
CA ALA A 105 -12.09 11.28 -0.12
C ALA A 105 -12.71 12.51 0.55
N ARG A 106 -14.04 12.58 0.61
CA ARG A 106 -14.77 13.64 1.32
C ARG A 106 -14.48 13.64 2.82
N TYR A 107 -14.43 12.47 3.44
CA TYR A 107 -14.10 12.30 4.85
C TYR A 107 -12.68 12.83 5.15
N ILE A 108 -11.69 12.44 4.33
CA ILE A 108 -10.30 12.92 4.42
C ILE A 108 -10.24 14.44 4.31
N ALA A 109 -11.00 15.03 3.38
CA ALA A 109 -11.08 16.48 3.19
C ALA A 109 -11.89 17.22 4.29
N GLY A 110 -12.37 16.51 5.31
CA GLY A 110 -13.13 17.10 6.42
C GLY A 110 -14.57 17.50 6.08
N LEU A 111 -15.12 16.96 4.99
CA LEU A 111 -16.48 17.21 4.51
C LEU A 111 -17.47 16.15 5.00
N ASP A 112 -18.77 16.40 4.76
CA ASP A 112 -19.80 15.40 4.97
C ASP A 112 -19.62 14.21 4.00
N ALA A 113 -19.40 13.03 4.58
CA ALA A 113 -19.14 11.77 3.88
C ALA A 113 -20.39 10.85 3.85
N ASN A 114 -21.59 11.41 4.05
CA ASN A 114 -22.86 10.68 3.95
C ASN A 114 -23.52 10.80 2.56
N VAL A 115 -22.74 10.95 1.48
CA VAL A 115 -23.30 10.96 0.13
C VAL A 115 -23.95 9.61 -0.13
N THR A 116 -25.14 9.64 -0.73
CA THR A 116 -25.91 8.44 -1.07
C THR A 116 -26.06 8.28 -2.58
N LEU A 117 -26.33 7.04 -3.02
CA LEU A 117 -26.67 6.78 -4.41
C LEU A 117 -28.12 7.18 -4.67
N ASP A 118 -28.35 7.92 -5.74
CA ASP A 118 -29.68 8.18 -6.27
C ASP A 118 -29.90 7.34 -7.54
N GLU A 119 -31.02 6.62 -7.58
CA GLU A 119 -31.28 5.69 -8.68
C GLU A 119 -31.51 6.43 -10.01
N SER A 120 -32.08 7.64 -9.98
CA SER A 120 -32.25 8.43 -11.20
C SER A 120 -30.91 8.89 -11.75
N TYR A 121 -29.96 9.23 -10.87
CA TYR A 121 -28.59 9.58 -11.26
C TYR A 121 -27.85 8.35 -11.81
N ASN A 122 -27.97 7.18 -11.19
CA ASN A 122 -27.38 5.94 -11.73
C ASN A 122 -27.85 5.66 -13.16
N GLN A 123 -29.17 5.74 -13.41
CA GLN A 123 -29.74 5.50 -14.74
C GLN A 123 -29.22 6.50 -15.76
N MET A 124 -29.14 7.77 -15.38
CA MET A 124 -28.66 8.85 -16.23
C MET A 124 -27.18 8.66 -16.60
N VAL A 125 -26.33 8.40 -15.62
CA VAL A 125 -24.89 8.25 -15.85
C VAL A 125 -24.58 6.94 -16.60
N GLN A 126 -25.31 5.85 -16.31
CA GLN A 126 -25.19 4.60 -17.07
C GLN A 126 -25.60 4.78 -18.54
N ALA A 127 -26.66 5.54 -18.81
CA ALA A 127 -27.03 5.91 -20.18
C ALA A 127 -25.96 6.80 -20.84
N GLY A 128 -25.35 7.73 -20.10
CA GLY A 128 -24.28 8.59 -20.61
C GLY A 128 -23.03 7.80 -21.02
N ALA A 129 -22.55 6.93 -20.14
CA ALA A 129 -21.45 6.01 -20.44
C ALA A 129 -21.77 5.14 -21.67
N TYR A 130 -23.01 4.68 -21.80
CA TYR A 130 -23.46 3.90 -22.95
C TYR A 130 -23.45 4.71 -24.26
N VAL A 131 -23.99 5.93 -24.27
CA VAL A 131 -23.99 6.79 -25.47
C VAL A 131 -22.55 7.07 -25.92
N ASN A 132 -21.67 7.45 -25.00
CA ASN A 132 -20.25 7.68 -25.29
C ASN A 132 -19.58 6.40 -25.82
N ALA A 133 -19.86 5.24 -25.23
CA ALA A 133 -19.33 3.96 -25.69
C ALA A 133 -19.83 3.54 -27.08
N ILE A 134 -21.05 3.91 -27.47
CA ILE A 134 -21.58 3.63 -28.82
C ILE A 134 -20.98 4.58 -29.86
N ASN A 135 -20.74 5.83 -29.48
CA ASN A 135 -20.08 6.83 -30.35
C ASN A 135 -18.56 6.64 -30.44
N ASP A 136 -17.99 5.86 -29.52
CA ASP A 136 -16.54 5.72 -29.32
C ASP A 136 -15.85 7.07 -29.07
N GLU A 137 -16.49 7.90 -28.24
CA GLU A 137 -16.04 9.26 -27.94
C GLU A 137 -16.41 9.63 -26.50
N MET A 138 -15.41 10.05 -25.70
CA MET A 138 -15.67 10.60 -24.37
C MET A 138 -15.95 12.10 -24.48
N THR A 139 -17.22 12.48 -24.40
CA THR A 139 -17.66 13.88 -24.50
C THR A 139 -18.82 14.18 -23.55
N HIS A 140 -18.90 15.43 -23.08
CA HIS A 140 -20.06 15.93 -22.35
C HIS A 140 -21.25 16.22 -23.26
N TYR A 141 -21.05 16.32 -24.58
CA TYR A 141 -22.07 16.69 -25.56
C TYR A 141 -22.19 15.65 -26.68
N PRO A 142 -22.57 14.40 -26.36
CA PRO A 142 -22.62 13.35 -27.37
C PRO A 142 -23.70 13.62 -28.42
N THR A 143 -23.44 13.18 -29.65
CA THR A 143 -24.44 13.14 -30.72
C THR A 143 -25.31 11.88 -30.59
N LYS A 144 -26.51 11.90 -31.16
CA LYS A 144 -27.42 10.75 -31.12
C LYS A 144 -26.92 9.62 -32.04
N PRO A 145 -26.64 8.41 -31.50
CA PRO A 145 -26.28 7.28 -32.35
C PRO A 145 -27.44 6.85 -33.26
N THR A 146 -27.14 6.57 -34.53
CA THR A 146 -28.15 6.03 -35.45
C THR A 146 -28.67 4.67 -34.98
N GLY A 147 -29.98 4.57 -34.76
CA GLY A 147 -30.64 3.36 -34.30
C GLY A 147 -30.82 3.28 -32.78
N MET A 148 -30.41 4.30 -32.03
CA MET A 148 -30.77 4.47 -30.62
C MET A 148 -32.09 5.21 -30.48
N ASP A 149 -32.91 4.76 -29.52
CA ASP A 149 -34.15 5.44 -29.15
C ASP A 149 -33.89 6.89 -28.65
N GLU A 150 -34.82 7.80 -28.94
CA GLU A 150 -34.68 9.21 -28.54
C GLU A 150 -34.61 9.37 -27.02
N SER A 151 -35.44 8.65 -26.26
CA SER A 151 -35.47 8.78 -24.80
C SER A 151 -34.17 8.28 -24.14
N MET A 152 -33.61 7.18 -24.65
CA MET A 152 -32.31 6.67 -24.21
C MET A 152 -31.19 7.67 -24.51
N TYR A 153 -31.20 8.26 -25.71
CA TYR A 153 -30.22 9.28 -26.07
C TYR A 153 -30.33 10.52 -25.18
N GLN A 154 -31.53 11.06 -24.96
CA GLN A 154 -31.72 12.25 -24.13
C GLN A 154 -31.29 12.01 -22.69
N LEU A 155 -31.62 10.84 -22.13
CA LEU A 155 -31.17 10.44 -20.79
C LEU A 155 -29.63 10.36 -20.73
N GLY A 156 -28.99 9.75 -21.74
CA GLY A 156 -27.54 9.66 -21.80
C GLY A 156 -26.86 11.00 -22.02
N ALA A 157 -27.40 11.85 -22.89
CA ALA A 157 -26.90 13.20 -23.11
C ALA A 157 -26.98 14.05 -21.84
N GLN A 158 -28.05 13.92 -21.05
CA GLN A 158 -28.15 14.57 -19.75
C GLN A 158 -27.05 14.04 -18.80
N GLY A 159 -26.86 12.71 -18.76
CA GLY A 159 -25.83 12.08 -17.94
C GLY A 159 -24.42 12.55 -18.27
N CYS A 160 -24.09 12.65 -19.56
CA CYS A 160 -22.80 13.17 -20.01
C CYS A 160 -22.59 14.63 -19.55
N ARG A 161 -23.61 15.48 -19.61
CA ARG A 161 -23.50 16.91 -19.27
C ARG A 161 -23.36 17.19 -17.78
N SER A 162 -23.86 16.30 -16.93
CA SER A 162 -23.94 16.53 -15.47
C SER A 162 -22.95 15.69 -14.66
N SER A 163 -21.99 15.04 -15.31
CA SER A 163 -21.09 14.08 -14.67
C SER A 163 -19.63 14.43 -14.86
N ASN A 164 -18.80 14.03 -13.90
CA ASN A 164 -17.40 13.74 -14.18
C ASN A 164 -17.36 12.54 -15.13
N LEU A 165 -16.60 12.62 -16.23
CA LEU A 165 -16.46 11.55 -17.22
C LEU A 165 -15.04 11.02 -17.20
N ALA A 166 -14.86 9.72 -17.48
CA ALA A 166 -13.54 9.14 -17.67
C ALA A 166 -13.56 8.02 -18.72
N LEU A 167 -12.37 7.71 -19.23
CA LEU A 167 -12.12 6.62 -20.16
C LEU A 167 -10.89 5.84 -19.73
N GLY A 168 -10.97 4.50 -19.74
CA GLY A 168 -9.82 3.61 -19.58
C GLY A 168 -9.62 3.01 -18.19
N TYR A 169 -10.44 3.41 -17.20
CA TYR A 169 -10.39 2.83 -15.86
C TYR A 169 -11.12 1.48 -15.80
N GLU A 170 -10.58 0.51 -15.08
CA GLU A 170 -11.19 -0.82 -14.94
C GLU A 170 -12.38 -0.82 -13.98
N THR A 171 -12.35 0.05 -12.96
CA THR A 171 -13.40 0.15 -11.94
C THR A 171 -13.84 1.59 -11.71
N ILE A 172 -15.03 1.77 -11.12
CA ILE A 172 -15.52 3.10 -10.70
C ILE A 172 -14.62 3.70 -9.61
N SER A 173 -14.14 2.89 -8.67
CA SER A 173 -13.23 3.37 -7.62
C SER A 173 -11.94 3.94 -8.23
N ASP A 174 -11.38 3.29 -9.25
CA ASP A 174 -10.18 3.80 -9.95
C ASP A 174 -10.49 5.10 -10.68
N ALA A 175 -11.67 5.22 -11.31
CA ALA A 175 -12.11 6.46 -11.92
C ALA A 175 -12.26 7.59 -10.89
N VAL A 176 -12.72 7.31 -9.67
CA VAL A 176 -12.77 8.28 -8.56
C VAL A 176 -11.37 8.77 -8.19
N PHE A 177 -10.38 7.88 -8.11
CA PHE A 177 -8.99 8.29 -7.88
C PHE A 177 -8.44 9.12 -9.04
N GLY A 178 -8.76 8.76 -10.29
CA GLY A 178 -8.41 9.53 -11.47
C GLY A 178 -8.96 10.96 -11.43
N TRP A 179 -10.26 11.10 -11.16
CA TRP A 179 -10.93 12.40 -10.99
C TRP A 179 -10.37 13.21 -9.83
N LEU A 180 -9.96 12.57 -8.74
CA LEU A 180 -9.30 13.25 -7.63
C LEU A 180 -7.89 13.69 -7.99
N SER A 181 -7.13 12.93 -8.79
CA SER A 181 -5.78 13.35 -9.18
C SER A 181 -5.82 14.55 -10.10
N ASP A 182 -6.62 14.50 -11.17
CA ASP A 182 -6.85 15.63 -12.10
C ASP A 182 -5.53 16.30 -12.57
N GLU A 183 -4.48 15.50 -12.70
CA GLU A 183 -3.09 15.93 -12.88
C GLU A 183 -2.71 16.21 -14.33
N ASP A 184 -3.52 15.73 -15.28
CA ASP A 184 -3.27 15.88 -16.70
C ASP A 184 -3.35 17.36 -17.14
N ASP A 185 -2.59 17.69 -18.17
CA ASP A 185 -2.46 19.08 -18.66
C ASP A 185 -3.76 19.72 -19.07
N SER A 186 -4.73 18.91 -19.50
CA SER A 186 -6.02 19.43 -19.92
C SER A 186 -6.89 19.84 -18.74
N ASN A 187 -6.67 19.31 -17.52
CA ASN A 187 -7.53 19.52 -16.34
C ASN A 187 -6.87 20.24 -15.16
N VAL A 188 -5.55 20.17 -15.05
CA VAL A 188 -4.80 20.65 -13.88
C VAL A 188 -4.96 22.14 -13.58
N ASP A 189 -5.33 22.95 -14.58
CA ASP A 189 -5.55 24.39 -14.42
C ASP A 189 -6.83 24.73 -13.63
N ARG A 190 -7.74 23.77 -13.48
CA ARG A 190 -9.04 23.94 -12.81
C ARG A 190 -9.36 22.87 -11.77
N VAL A 191 -8.75 21.68 -11.88
CA VAL A 191 -9.02 20.47 -11.09
C VAL A 191 -10.52 20.23 -10.88
N GLY A 192 -11.27 20.35 -11.97
CA GLY A 192 -12.73 20.41 -11.96
C GLY A 192 -13.38 19.13 -11.43
N HIS A 193 -12.86 17.97 -11.79
CA HIS A 193 -13.41 16.69 -11.34
C HIS A 193 -13.22 16.52 -9.83
N ARG A 194 -12.02 16.84 -9.34
CA ARG A 194 -11.70 16.85 -7.90
C ARG A 194 -12.64 17.78 -7.14
N ARG A 195 -12.86 18.99 -7.66
CA ARG A 195 -13.72 19.99 -7.00
C ARG A 195 -15.19 19.57 -6.97
N TRP A 196 -15.68 18.84 -7.96
CA TRP A 196 -17.01 18.22 -7.89
C TRP A 196 -17.11 17.13 -6.81
N ILE A 197 -16.09 16.28 -6.68
CA ILE A 197 -16.03 15.28 -5.61
C ILE A 197 -16.02 15.94 -4.22
N LEU A 198 -15.23 17.00 -4.08
CA LEU A 198 -15.06 17.76 -2.84
C LEU A 198 -16.06 18.91 -2.70
N ASN A 199 -17.16 18.91 -3.46
CA ASN A 199 -18.20 19.93 -3.36
C ASN A 199 -18.96 19.79 -2.01
N PRO A 200 -18.92 20.77 -1.10
CA PRO A 200 -19.58 20.66 0.20
C PRO A 200 -21.08 20.35 0.12
N SER A 201 -21.78 20.87 -0.90
CA SER A 201 -23.22 20.69 -1.07
C SER A 201 -23.62 19.35 -1.71
N LEU A 202 -22.67 18.48 -2.06
CA LEU A 202 -22.97 17.18 -2.66
C LEU A 202 -23.63 16.27 -1.61
N GLY A 203 -24.90 15.90 -1.83
CA GLY A 203 -25.64 14.98 -0.95
C GLY A 203 -25.94 13.63 -1.61
N LYS A 204 -26.01 13.62 -2.93
CA LYS A 204 -26.31 12.45 -3.75
C LYS A 204 -25.39 12.35 -4.96
N THR A 205 -25.19 11.13 -5.44
CA THR A 205 -24.49 10.87 -6.71
C THR A 205 -25.06 9.65 -7.41
N GLY A 206 -24.55 9.33 -8.58
CA GLY A 206 -24.83 8.09 -9.30
C GLY A 206 -23.65 7.75 -10.21
N PHE A 207 -23.51 6.47 -10.56
CA PHE A 207 -22.39 5.99 -11.37
C PHE A 207 -22.88 5.25 -12.61
N GLY A 208 -22.02 5.20 -13.63
CA GLY A 208 -22.26 4.45 -14.85
C GLY A 208 -20.96 3.95 -15.46
N TYR A 209 -21.02 2.81 -16.13
CA TYR A 209 -19.88 2.24 -16.85
C TYR A 209 -20.31 1.42 -18.06
N VAL A 210 -19.64 1.62 -19.20
CA VAL A 210 -19.72 0.73 -20.37
C VAL A 210 -18.36 0.72 -21.08
N ASN A 211 -17.72 -0.45 -21.18
CA ASN A 211 -16.50 -0.67 -21.98
C ASN A 211 -15.38 0.38 -21.76
N GLY A 212 -15.10 0.75 -20.50
CA GLY A 212 -14.05 1.70 -20.15
C GLY A 212 -14.54 3.14 -20.06
N TYR A 213 -15.70 3.48 -20.62
CA TYR A 213 -16.35 4.77 -20.43
C TYR A 213 -17.06 4.76 -19.08
N SER A 214 -16.70 5.68 -18.20
CA SER A 214 -17.28 5.78 -16.85
C SER A 214 -17.75 7.21 -16.56
N GLY A 215 -18.63 7.33 -15.57
CA GLY A 215 -19.03 8.62 -15.07
C GLY A 215 -19.50 8.61 -13.63
N MET A 216 -19.53 9.80 -13.04
CA MET A 216 -20.10 10.09 -11.72
C MET A 216 -20.95 11.37 -11.81
N TYR A 217 -22.22 11.29 -11.42
CA TYR A 217 -23.07 12.47 -11.36
C TYR A 217 -22.52 13.48 -10.35
N ALA A 218 -22.28 14.71 -10.82
CA ALA A 218 -21.51 15.72 -10.12
C ALA A 218 -22.34 16.95 -9.69
N PHE A 219 -23.42 17.25 -10.41
CA PHE A 219 -24.17 18.51 -10.25
C PHE A 219 -25.23 18.45 -9.14
N ASP A 220 -25.09 17.56 -8.17
CA ASP A 220 -25.99 17.52 -7.03
C ASP A 220 -25.64 18.61 -6.00
N GLY A 221 -26.68 19.28 -5.50
CA GLY A 221 -26.59 20.30 -4.46
C GLY A 221 -27.54 20.03 -3.29
N SER A 222 -27.96 18.78 -3.10
CA SER A 222 -28.97 18.40 -2.10
C SER A 222 -28.41 18.25 -0.68
N GLY A 223 -27.09 18.21 -0.53
CA GLY A 223 -26.40 18.15 0.74
C GLY A 223 -26.47 19.48 1.50
N SER A 224 -26.31 19.42 2.81
CA SER A 224 -26.35 20.60 3.70
C SER A 224 -24.99 21.28 3.91
N GLY A 225 -23.91 20.71 3.36
CA GLY A 225 -22.55 21.24 3.55
C GLY A 225 -22.36 22.58 2.84
N ASN A 226 -21.68 23.49 3.54
CA ASN A 226 -21.37 24.85 3.09
C ASN A 226 -19.96 25.29 3.48
N GLN A 227 -19.11 24.32 3.85
CA GLN A 227 -17.73 24.54 4.29
C GLN A 227 -16.92 25.26 3.20
N THR A 228 -15.92 26.02 3.62
CA THR A 228 -14.93 26.65 2.72
C THR A 228 -13.52 26.31 3.19
N GLY A 229 -12.51 26.69 2.40
CA GLY A 229 -11.12 26.38 2.73
C GLY A 229 -10.81 24.90 2.63
N VAL A 230 -11.40 24.22 1.63
CA VAL A 230 -11.19 22.79 1.40
C VAL A 230 -9.84 22.60 0.71
N ALA A 231 -8.86 22.11 1.46
CA ALA A 231 -7.52 21.80 0.97
C ALA A 231 -7.44 20.35 0.46
N TRP A 232 -6.68 20.15 -0.61
CA TRP A 232 -6.33 18.84 -1.13
C TRP A 232 -4.91 18.87 -1.72
N PRO A 233 -3.91 18.17 -1.13
CA PRO A 233 -3.93 17.33 0.07
C PRO A 233 -4.61 17.96 1.30
N ALA A 234 -5.39 17.16 2.04
CA ALA A 234 -5.98 17.58 3.31
C ALA A 234 -4.93 17.61 4.43
N GLN A 235 -5.28 18.18 5.59
CA GLN A 235 -4.35 18.29 6.74
C GLN A 235 -3.77 16.95 7.20
N THR A 236 -4.55 15.87 7.07
CA THR A 236 -4.11 14.50 7.32
C THR A 236 -4.43 13.67 6.08
N MET A 237 -3.42 13.36 5.27
CA MET A 237 -3.61 12.85 3.92
C MET A 237 -2.97 11.48 3.72
N PRO A 238 -3.73 10.45 3.28
CA PRO A 238 -3.13 9.19 2.93
C PRO A 238 -2.37 9.25 1.60
N ILE A 239 -1.16 8.70 1.57
CA ILE A 239 -0.29 8.67 0.38
C ILE A 239 -0.87 7.83 -0.77
N GLU A 240 -1.80 6.91 -0.48
CA GLU A 240 -2.53 6.15 -1.48
C GLU A 240 -3.30 7.04 -2.48
N TYR A 241 -3.57 8.30 -2.13
CA TYR A 241 -4.23 9.28 -2.99
C TYR A 241 -3.26 10.20 -3.75
N LEU A 242 -1.96 10.17 -3.42
CA LEU A 242 -0.94 11.07 -3.98
C LEU A 242 0.11 10.34 -4.81
N ASN A 243 0.33 9.06 -4.52
CA ASN A 243 1.28 8.21 -5.22
C ASN A 243 0.52 7.22 -6.09
N ASP A 244 0.93 7.09 -7.35
CA ASP A 244 0.61 5.91 -8.15
C ASP A 244 1.36 4.69 -7.59
N LEU A 245 0.74 4.01 -6.63
CA LEU A 245 1.31 2.82 -6.00
C LEU A 245 1.28 1.58 -6.91
N THR A 246 0.70 1.67 -8.12
CA THR A 246 0.73 0.56 -9.09
C THR A 246 2.10 0.37 -9.72
N GLN A 247 2.98 1.38 -9.64
CA GLN A 247 4.38 1.34 -10.09
C GLN A 247 5.28 0.39 -9.27
N VAL A 248 4.76 -0.20 -8.19
CA VAL A 248 5.56 -0.93 -7.19
C VAL A 248 5.48 -2.45 -7.36
N GLU A 249 4.49 -2.96 -8.10
CA GLU A 249 4.39 -4.38 -8.43
C GLU A 249 4.90 -4.65 -9.84
N GLU A 250 6.16 -5.04 -9.89
CA GLU A 250 6.68 -5.95 -10.89
C GLU A 250 5.83 -7.25 -10.86
N SER A 251 4.61 -7.23 -11.42
CA SER A 251 3.72 -8.40 -11.51
C SER A 251 3.03 -8.51 -12.88
N ALA A 252 3.52 -9.48 -13.64
CA ALA A 252 2.73 -10.41 -14.43
C ALA A 252 1.82 -9.83 -15.55
N GLY A 253 2.43 -9.25 -16.58
CA GLY A 253 2.01 -9.52 -17.97
C GLY A 253 0.64 -9.02 -18.42
N LEU A 254 0.15 -7.90 -17.88
CA LEU A 254 -0.94 -7.12 -18.47
C LEU A 254 -0.37 -5.89 -19.17
N PRO A 255 -0.88 -5.53 -20.37
CA PRO A 255 -0.40 -4.35 -21.08
C PRO A 255 -0.85 -3.09 -20.34
N TYR A 256 0.16 -2.31 -19.94
CA TYR A 256 0.10 -0.88 -19.69
C TYR A 256 -0.86 -0.18 -20.66
N LEU A 257 -1.85 0.53 -20.13
CA LEU A 257 -2.52 1.61 -20.86
C LEU A 257 -1.88 2.92 -20.40
N PRO A 258 -0.94 3.50 -21.17
CA PRO A 258 -0.53 4.87 -20.94
C PRO A 258 -1.75 5.79 -21.03
N PRO A 259 -1.73 6.97 -20.37
CA PRO A 259 -2.60 8.05 -20.80
C PRO A 259 -2.45 8.22 -22.31
N MET A 260 -3.57 8.13 -23.03
CA MET A 260 -3.58 8.39 -24.46
C MET A 260 -3.16 9.84 -24.67
N ASN A 261 -2.09 10.00 -25.46
CA ASN A 261 -1.49 11.24 -25.98
C ASN A 261 -0.51 11.98 -25.05
N SER A 262 0.76 11.62 -25.17
CA SER A 262 1.84 12.62 -25.24
C SER A 262 2.90 12.14 -26.23
N ASP A 263 2.73 12.55 -27.49
CA ASP A 263 3.85 12.62 -28.41
C ASP A 263 4.83 13.69 -27.86
N GLU A 264 6.12 13.34 -27.89
CA GLU A 264 7.28 14.19 -27.61
C GLU A 264 7.72 14.38 -26.14
N GLY A 265 8.66 13.55 -25.73
CA GLY A 265 10.01 14.04 -25.39
C GLY A 265 10.28 14.66 -24.02
N ASP A 266 9.28 15.01 -23.22
CA ASP A 266 9.53 15.52 -21.86
C ASP A 266 9.43 14.40 -20.82
N ASN A 267 10.47 14.30 -19.98
CA ASN A 267 10.50 13.44 -18.80
C ASN A 267 9.37 13.87 -17.84
N TYR A 268 8.16 13.36 -18.09
CA TYR A 268 6.97 13.58 -17.30
C TYR A 268 7.11 12.83 -15.99
N VAL A 269 7.79 13.47 -15.04
CA VAL A 269 7.68 13.09 -13.65
C VAL A 269 6.35 13.68 -13.18
N SER A 270 5.28 12.87 -13.19
CA SER A 270 3.96 13.32 -12.70
C SER A 270 4.12 13.93 -11.30
N VAL A 271 3.62 15.16 -11.15
CA VAL A 271 3.64 15.91 -9.89
C VAL A 271 2.19 16.09 -9.49
N TYR A 272 1.77 15.60 -8.33
CA TYR A 272 0.38 15.76 -7.89
C TYR A 272 0.02 17.26 -7.70
N PRO A 273 -1.05 17.80 -8.30
CA PRO A 273 -1.42 19.20 -8.08
C PRO A 273 -2.10 19.36 -6.72
N TRP A 274 -1.67 20.37 -5.98
CA TRP A 274 -2.29 20.81 -4.73
C TRP A 274 -3.37 21.82 -5.05
N SER A 275 -4.47 21.81 -4.31
CA SER A 275 -5.59 22.73 -4.51
C SER A 275 -6.18 23.20 -3.19
N TYR A 276 -6.65 24.44 -3.17
CA TYR A 276 -7.34 25.04 -2.05
C TYR A 276 -8.60 25.76 -2.55
N SER A 277 -9.77 25.24 -2.18
CA SER A 277 -11.07 25.84 -2.54
C SER A 277 -11.46 26.90 -1.53
N TYR A 278 -11.35 28.17 -1.94
CA TYR A 278 -11.57 29.34 -1.09
C TYR A 278 -13.06 29.62 -0.84
N GLY A 279 -13.92 29.32 -1.81
CA GLY A 279 -15.37 29.48 -1.69
C GLY A 279 -15.93 30.78 -2.29
N SER A 280 -15.07 31.69 -2.74
CA SER A 280 -15.43 32.92 -3.45
C SER A 280 -14.34 33.29 -4.46
N SER A 281 -14.63 34.17 -5.41
CA SER A 281 -13.67 34.55 -6.45
C SER A 281 -12.37 35.11 -5.85
N VAL A 282 -11.23 34.65 -6.39
CA VAL A 282 -9.89 35.04 -5.97
C VAL A 282 -9.19 35.84 -7.08
N ASP A 283 -8.50 36.92 -6.71
CA ASP A 283 -7.68 37.73 -7.63
C ASP A 283 -6.29 37.10 -7.79
N ALA A 284 -6.04 36.51 -8.96
CA ALA A 284 -4.83 35.75 -9.26
C ALA A 284 -3.54 36.56 -9.06
N GLU A 285 -3.55 37.86 -9.39
CA GLU A 285 -2.34 38.71 -9.37
C GLU A 285 -1.84 39.02 -7.96
N LYS A 286 -2.66 38.78 -6.93
CA LYS A 286 -2.30 39.00 -5.53
C LYS A 286 -1.76 37.75 -4.86
N ILE A 287 -2.09 36.56 -5.38
CA ILE A 287 -1.82 35.30 -4.69
C ILE A 287 -0.34 34.97 -4.69
N GLN A 288 0.13 34.62 -3.50
CA GLN A 288 1.44 34.02 -3.28
C GLN A 288 1.28 32.78 -2.41
N VAL A 289 1.85 31.67 -2.85
CA VAL A 289 1.85 30.40 -2.11
C VAL A 289 3.29 30.03 -1.75
N THR A 290 3.52 29.61 -0.52
CA THR A 290 4.77 28.96 -0.10
C THR A 290 4.44 27.56 0.40
N LEU A 291 5.04 26.55 -0.22
CA LEU A 291 5.02 25.17 0.26
C LEU A 291 6.40 24.84 0.84
N THR A 292 6.46 24.43 2.10
CA THR A 292 7.68 23.98 2.76
C THR A 292 7.56 22.51 3.12
N ARG A 293 8.52 21.68 2.69
CA ARG A 293 8.61 20.28 3.13
C ARG A 293 9.53 20.17 4.34
N GLU A 294 9.05 19.62 5.44
CA GLU A 294 9.79 19.65 6.71
C GLU A 294 11.07 18.80 6.71
N ARG A 295 11.04 17.62 6.08
CA ARG A 295 12.16 16.65 6.14
C ARG A 295 13.51 17.18 5.66
N ASP A 296 13.49 18.12 4.72
CA ASP A 296 14.69 18.70 4.11
C ASP A 296 14.62 20.23 3.99
N GLN A 297 13.60 20.85 4.57
CA GLN A 297 13.35 22.29 4.55
C GLN A 297 13.29 22.88 3.13
N LYS A 298 13.02 22.04 2.11
CA LYS A 298 12.86 22.50 0.74
C LYS A 298 11.60 23.33 0.62
N GLN A 299 11.71 24.49 -0.01
CA GLN A 299 10.59 25.39 -0.29
C GLN A 299 10.31 25.48 -1.78
N TRP A 300 9.03 25.66 -2.11
CA TRP A 300 8.54 26.06 -3.42
C TRP A 300 7.68 27.30 -3.25
N LYS A 301 7.91 28.32 -4.08
CA LYS A 301 7.18 29.59 -4.05
C LYS A 301 6.45 29.81 -5.36
N PHE A 302 5.20 30.24 -5.28
CA PHE A 302 4.32 30.40 -6.42
C PHE A 302 3.68 31.77 -6.43
N SER A 303 3.69 32.43 -7.59
CA SER A 303 2.98 33.68 -7.88
C SER A 303 2.85 33.83 -9.41
N THR A 304 2.05 34.78 -9.88
CA THR A 304 1.98 35.12 -11.32
C THR A 304 3.29 35.69 -11.88
N LYS A 305 4.17 36.20 -11.01
CA LYS A 305 5.47 36.81 -11.39
C LYS A 305 6.61 35.80 -11.44
N HIS A 306 6.64 34.84 -10.52
CA HIS A 306 7.63 33.78 -10.41
C HIS A 306 7.00 32.56 -9.75
N SER A 307 7.26 31.36 -10.28
CA SER A 307 6.66 30.12 -9.79
C SER A 307 7.64 28.94 -9.89
N ASP A 308 7.88 28.24 -8.78
CA ASP A 308 8.69 27.02 -8.69
C ASP A 308 7.85 25.79 -9.10
N GLY A 309 7.30 25.83 -10.31
CA GLY A 309 6.30 24.88 -10.81
C GLY A 309 5.12 25.62 -11.41
N ARG A 310 3.93 25.02 -11.37
CA ARG A 310 2.70 25.63 -11.93
C ARG A 310 1.85 26.27 -10.84
N LEU A 311 1.21 27.39 -11.17
CA LEU A 311 0.20 28.06 -10.35
C LEU A 311 -0.99 28.40 -11.23
N PHE A 312 -2.18 28.09 -10.75
CA PHE A 312 -3.44 28.48 -11.37
C PHE A 312 -4.39 29.04 -10.31
N VAL A 313 -5.22 29.98 -10.74
CA VAL A 313 -6.38 30.43 -9.96
C VAL A 313 -7.58 30.31 -10.87
N ASN A 314 -8.48 29.39 -10.53
CA ASN A 314 -9.69 29.14 -11.30
C ASN A 314 -10.93 29.61 -10.51
N ASN A 315 -11.71 30.51 -11.11
CA ASN A 315 -12.90 31.09 -10.50
C ASN A 315 -14.22 30.50 -11.04
N ASP A 316 -14.15 29.49 -11.90
CA ASP A 316 -15.32 28.85 -12.49
C ASP A 316 -16.08 28.02 -11.44
N GLY A 317 -17.35 27.71 -11.74
CA GLY A 317 -18.26 27.01 -10.82
C GLY A 317 -18.13 25.49 -10.86
N TYR A 318 -17.09 24.94 -10.23
CA TYR A 318 -16.96 23.50 -9.97
C TYR A 318 -17.22 23.25 -8.47
N GLY A 319 -18.50 23.10 -8.10
CA GLY A 319 -18.96 23.05 -6.70
C GLY A 319 -18.93 24.41 -5.98
N GLN A 320 -17.76 25.07 -5.95
CA GLN A 320 -17.56 26.41 -5.42
C GLN A 320 -16.65 27.23 -6.33
N SER A 321 -16.82 28.55 -6.36
CA SER A 321 -15.89 29.46 -7.05
C SER A 321 -14.61 29.68 -6.24
N GLY A 322 -13.51 29.97 -6.95
CA GLY A 322 -12.23 30.34 -6.35
C GLY A 322 -11.46 29.15 -5.82
N CYS A 323 -10.58 28.62 -6.67
CA CYS A 323 -9.65 27.57 -6.33
C CYS A 323 -8.23 28.03 -6.66
N ILE A 324 -7.34 27.97 -5.67
CA ILE A 324 -5.91 28.19 -5.86
C ILE A 324 -5.26 26.83 -6.02
N ILE A 325 -4.57 26.62 -7.14
CA ILE A 325 -4.00 25.33 -7.53
C ILE A 325 -2.51 25.54 -7.78
N PHE A 326 -1.66 24.73 -7.15
CA PHE A 326 -0.22 24.83 -7.30
C PHE A 326 0.41 23.45 -7.40
N GLN A 327 1.46 23.33 -8.22
CA GLN A 327 2.09 22.06 -8.51
C GLN A 327 3.62 22.22 -8.44
N PRO A 328 4.27 21.79 -7.33
CA PRO A 328 5.70 22.00 -7.07
C PRO A 328 6.62 21.22 -8.01
N ALA A 329 7.47 21.91 -8.77
CA ALA A 329 8.40 21.25 -9.69
C ALA A 329 9.34 20.25 -8.97
N GLY A 330 9.43 19.03 -9.50
CA GLY A 330 10.32 17.98 -8.98
C GLY A 330 9.91 17.38 -7.63
N LEU A 331 8.66 17.56 -7.19
CA LEU A 331 8.09 16.84 -6.04
C LEU A 331 7.28 15.64 -6.53
N SER A 332 7.94 14.51 -6.73
CA SER A 332 7.35 13.33 -7.37
C SER A 332 7.21 12.11 -6.48
N THR A 333 7.64 12.22 -5.23
CA THR A 333 7.62 11.09 -4.30
C THR A 333 7.25 11.60 -2.94
N PHE A 334 6.10 11.13 -2.47
CA PHE A 334 5.59 11.33 -1.14
C PHE A 334 5.88 10.09 -0.30
N TYR A 335 6.22 10.28 0.96
CA TYR A 335 6.35 9.20 1.93
C TYR A 335 5.30 9.33 3.02
N GLY A 336 4.88 8.21 3.62
CA GLY A 336 3.86 8.17 4.66
C GLY A 336 4.30 8.72 6.02
N ASP A 337 5.40 9.46 6.06
CA ASP A 337 5.90 10.22 7.20
C ASP A 337 6.32 11.65 6.81
N ASP A 338 6.00 12.08 5.59
CA ASP A 338 6.25 13.45 5.15
C ASP A 338 5.30 14.42 5.83
N ARG A 339 5.84 15.62 6.11
CA ARG A 339 5.10 16.77 6.57
C ARG A 339 5.40 17.97 5.69
N PHE A 340 4.36 18.75 5.43
CA PHE A 340 4.44 19.97 4.65
C PHE A 340 3.72 21.10 5.37
N HIS A 341 4.25 22.30 5.25
CA HIS A 341 3.60 23.53 5.69
C HIS A 341 3.22 24.35 4.45
N VAL A 342 1.98 24.84 4.42
CA VAL A 342 1.43 25.67 3.33
C VAL A 342 1.04 27.03 3.87
N GLU A 343 1.57 28.08 3.25
CA GLU A 343 1.14 29.47 3.47
C GLU A 343 0.57 30.05 2.17
N ILE A 344 -0.59 30.69 2.25
CA ILE A 344 -1.19 31.44 1.13
C ILE A 344 -1.46 32.86 1.59
N THR A 345 -0.90 33.83 0.87
CA THR A 345 -1.08 35.26 1.13
C THR A 345 -1.64 35.98 -0.10
N GLY A 346 -2.06 37.24 0.07
CA GLY A 346 -2.73 38.02 -0.98
C GLY A 346 -4.27 37.91 -0.99
N LEU A 347 -4.82 37.10 -0.08
CA LEU A 347 -6.24 37.05 0.28
C LEU A 347 -6.55 38.08 1.38
N GLU A 348 -7.83 38.28 1.70
CA GLU A 348 -8.26 39.14 2.80
C GLU A 348 -7.66 38.71 4.15
N GLN A 349 -7.58 37.40 4.37
CA GLN A 349 -6.91 36.78 5.51
C GLN A 349 -5.91 35.75 4.98
N PRO A 350 -4.64 35.79 5.43
CA PRO A 350 -3.68 34.74 5.11
C PRO A 350 -4.16 33.37 5.59
N ILE A 351 -3.85 32.35 4.80
CA ILE A 351 -4.10 30.95 5.14
C ILE A 351 -2.77 30.33 5.52
N SER A 352 -2.79 29.48 6.55
CA SER A 352 -1.63 28.73 7.01
C SER A 352 -2.08 27.39 7.57
N TYR A 353 -1.57 26.28 7.02
CA TYR A 353 -1.89 24.95 7.51
C TYR A 353 -0.78 23.95 7.21
N ASP A 354 -0.79 22.87 7.99
CA ASP A 354 0.12 21.75 7.81
C ASP A 354 -0.60 20.58 7.15
N VAL A 355 0.16 19.77 6.42
CA VAL A 355 -0.25 18.51 5.82
C VAL A 355 0.67 17.41 6.33
N THR A 356 0.10 16.44 7.04
CA THR A 356 0.79 15.21 7.47
C THR A 356 0.38 14.07 6.56
N LEU A 357 1.37 13.43 5.94
CA LEU A 357 1.15 12.26 5.10
C LEU A 357 1.27 10.97 5.89
N PHE A 358 0.46 9.98 5.55
CA PHE A 358 0.49 8.65 6.16
C PHE A 358 0.07 7.54 5.17
N SER A 359 0.37 6.28 5.45
CA SER A 359 -0.09 5.12 4.64
C SER A 359 -1.36 4.55 5.24
N LEU A 360 -2.46 4.33 4.52
CA LEU A 360 -3.71 3.69 5.02
C LEU A 360 -3.50 2.28 5.60
N ASP A 361 -2.47 1.57 5.14
CA ASP A 361 -2.03 0.30 5.73
C ASP A 361 -0.82 0.53 6.63
N GLU A 362 -1.03 0.61 7.96
CA GLU A 362 0.04 0.77 8.96
C GLU A 362 1.01 -0.42 8.99
N ASN A 363 0.51 -1.60 8.65
CA ASN A 363 1.24 -2.85 8.81
C ASN A 363 1.88 -3.30 7.50
N ALA A 364 1.62 -2.65 6.37
CA ALA A 364 2.18 -2.98 5.06
C ALA A 364 3.69 -3.23 5.12
N ILE A 365 4.42 -2.32 5.77
CA ILE A 365 5.89 -2.39 5.91
C ILE A 365 6.29 -3.59 6.77
N GLU A 366 5.61 -3.77 7.91
CA GLU A 366 5.92 -4.85 8.84
C GLU A 366 5.64 -6.23 8.21
N GLU A 367 4.50 -6.39 7.54
CA GLU A 367 4.10 -7.61 6.86
C GLU A 367 4.97 -7.92 5.65
N ALA A 368 5.36 -6.91 4.88
CA ALA A 368 6.35 -7.04 3.82
C ALA A 368 7.69 -7.57 4.33
N LEU A 369 8.20 -6.96 5.40
CA LEU A 369 9.46 -7.36 6.01
C LEU A 369 9.34 -8.76 6.64
N LYS A 370 8.22 -9.10 7.28
CA LYS A 370 7.94 -10.46 7.78
C LYS A 370 7.92 -11.48 6.63
N LYS A 371 7.25 -11.18 5.52
CA LYS A 371 7.20 -12.03 4.31
C LYS A 371 8.59 -12.23 3.71
N TRP A 372 9.37 -11.16 3.60
CA TRP A 372 10.78 -11.26 3.17
C TRP A 372 11.60 -12.12 4.13
N MET A 373 11.48 -11.88 5.44
CA MET A 373 12.16 -12.69 6.44
C MET A 373 11.75 -14.14 6.34
N LEU A 374 10.47 -14.46 6.09
CA LEU A 374 10.01 -15.83 5.90
C LEU A 374 10.72 -16.52 4.72
N GLN A 375 10.90 -15.81 3.60
CA GLN A 375 11.58 -16.31 2.40
C GLN A 375 13.07 -16.55 2.59
N ALA A 376 13.76 -15.77 3.43
CA ALA A 376 15.18 -16.00 3.71
C ALA A 376 15.43 -17.43 4.24
N PRO A 377 16.49 -18.15 3.83
CA PRO A 377 16.70 -19.54 4.25
C PRO A 377 17.04 -19.65 5.74
N SER A 378 16.32 -20.49 6.49
CA SER A 378 16.62 -20.75 7.92
C SER A 378 17.94 -21.50 8.13
N THR A 379 18.49 -22.14 7.10
CA THR A 379 19.80 -22.80 7.13
C THR A 379 20.62 -22.41 5.90
N LEU A 380 21.87 -22.00 6.15
CA LEU A 380 22.89 -21.77 5.13
C LEU A 380 24.05 -22.75 5.30
N PHE A 381 24.78 -23.00 4.21
CA PHE A 381 25.94 -23.89 4.24
C PHE A 381 27.23 -23.13 3.92
N LEU A 382 28.27 -23.39 4.71
CA LEU A 382 29.57 -22.74 4.58
C LEU A 382 30.19 -23.01 3.20
N GLY A 383 30.59 -21.95 2.50
CA GLY A 383 31.21 -22.01 1.17
C GLY A 383 30.24 -21.89 -0.01
N GLY A 384 28.95 -21.65 0.25
CA GLY A 384 27.99 -21.17 -0.76
C GLY A 384 27.69 -19.67 -0.61
N GLU A 385 27.32 -19.00 -1.70
CA GLU A 385 26.70 -17.69 -1.70
C GLU A 385 25.24 -17.88 -2.10
N VAL A 386 24.32 -17.26 -1.36
CA VAL A 386 22.89 -17.29 -1.69
C VAL A 386 22.44 -15.84 -1.70
N ASP A 387 21.83 -15.40 -2.80
CA ASP A 387 21.02 -14.20 -2.75
C ASP A 387 19.85 -14.50 -1.81
N GLY A 388 19.75 -13.76 -0.71
CA GLY A 388 18.61 -13.85 0.17
C GLY A 388 17.38 -13.50 -0.64
N THR A 389 16.58 -14.51 -0.99
CA THR A 389 15.42 -14.36 -1.88
C THR A 389 14.46 -13.28 -1.37
N GLY A 390 13.95 -12.46 -2.31
CA GLY A 390 12.85 -11.52 -2.11
C GLY A 390 13.24 -10.05 -2.30
N THR A 391 12.49 -9.32 -3.14
CA THR A 391 12.62 -7.89 -3.40
C THR A 391 12.17 -7.10 -2.16
N VAL A 392 13.09 -6.57 -1.36
CA VAL A 392 12.75 -5.59 -0.29
C VAL A 392 12.71 -4.16 -0.83
N SER A 393 13.26 -3.92 -2.04
CA SER A 393 13.31 -2.57 -2.63
C SER A 393 11.93 -1.98 -2.87
N SER A 394 10.96 -2.81 -3.23
CA SER A 394 9.63 -2.34 -3.64
C SER A 394 8.87 -1.71 -2.46
N TYR A 395 9.02 -2.21 -1.23
CA TYR A 395 8.33 -1.59 -0.08
C TYR A 395 8.98 -0.29 0.42
N THR A 396 10.25 -0.06 0.10
CA THR A 396 10.94 1.21 0.35
C THR A 396 10.67 2.27 -0.73
N SER A 397 10.16 1.90 -1.90
CA SER A 397 9.79 2.87 -2.94
C SER A 397 8.35 3.34 -2.72
N GLY A 398 8.20 4.49 -2.07
CA GLY A 398 6.95 5.28 -2.10
C GLY A 398 6.05 5.21 -0.86
N LYS A 399 6.32 4.36 0.14
CA LYS A 399 5.54 4.36 1.40
C LYS A 399 6.26 4.87 2.63
N PHE A 400 7.58 4.99 2.58
CA PHE A 400 8.39 5.30 3.75
C PHE A 400 9.73 5.95 3.40
N ASN A 401 10.08 7.05 4.08
CA ASN A 401 11.32 7.79 3.85
C ASN A 401 12.53 7.24 4.63
N GLY A 402 12.30 6.48 5.72
CA GLY A 402 13.40 6.13 6.60
C GLY A 402 14.26 4.94 6.14
N LYS A 403 15.38 4.78 6.84
CA LYS A 403 16.45 3.87 6.45
C LYS A 403 16.22 2.45 6.95
N LEU A 404 15.81 1.54 6.07
CA LEU A 404 15.90 0.11 6.34
C LEU A 404 17.38 -0.30 6.47
N THR A 405 17.75 -0.81 7.64
CA THR A 405 19.10 -1.31 7.93
C THR A 405 19.07 -2.80 8.23
N LEU A 406 19.91 -3.58 7.54
CA LEU A 406 20.09 -5.01 7.80
C LEU A 406 21.44 -5.25 8.49
N LYS A 407 21.42 -5.91 9.65
CA LYS A 407 22.63 -6.28 10.41
C LYS A 407 22.60 -7.75 10.83
N SER A 408 23.77 -8.33 11.03
CA SER A 408 23.92 -9.65 11.65
C SER A 408 24.26 -9.48 13.12
N SER A 409 23.63 -10.26 13.99
CA SER A 409 24.02 -10.33 15.41
C SER A 409 25.44 -10.86 15.61
N ASN A 410 26.04 -11.47 14.58
CA ASN A 410 27.42 -11.96 14.61
C ASN A 410 28.02 -12.00 13.18
N GLU A 411 28.69 -10.92 12.80
CA GLU A 411 29.34 -10.79 11.48
C GLU A 411 30.46 -11.82 11.23
N LYS A 412 31.07 -12.35 12.30
CA LYS A 412 32.06 -13.43 12.20
C LYS A 412 31.42 -14.77 11.79
N VAL A 413 30.12 -14.92 11.97
CA VAL A 413 29.34 -16.12 11.59
C VAL A 413 28.62 -15.90 10.26
N LEU A 414 27.93 -14.77 10.11
CA LEU A 414 27.16 -14.40 8.93
C LEU A 414 27.39 -12.93 8.60
N GLN A 415 27.99 -12.65 7.45
CA GLN A 415 28.16 -11.29 6.94
C GLN A 415 26.98 -10.93 6.04
N ILE A 416 26.47 -9.69 6.15
CA ILE A 416 25.41 -9.14 5.33
C ILE A 416 25.98 -7.95 4.55
N ASN A 417 25.99 -8.04 3.22
CA ASN A 417 26.44 -6.95 2.34
C ASN A 417 25.28 -6.59 1.41
N GLY A 418 24.58 -5.49 1.70
CA GLY A 418 23.30 -5.21 1.07
C GLY A 418 22.31 -6.35 1.34
N ARG A 419 21.96 -7.12 0.30
CA ARG A 419 21.04 -8.27 0.39
C ARG A 419 21.74 -9.63 0.40
N LYS A 420 23.07 -9.65 0.26
CA LYS A 420 23.84 -10.89 0.15
C LYS A 420 24.19 -11.44 1.52
N LEU A 421 23.76 -12.67 1.77
CA LEU A 421 24.04 -13.40 3.00
C LEU A 421 25.26 -14.30 2.78
N LYS A 422 26.40 -13.95 3.40
CA LYS A 422 27.66 -14.67 3.24
C LYS A 422 28.03 -15.41 4.53
N PRO A 423 27.87 -16.75 4.58
CA PRO A 423 28.29 -17.55 5.73
C PRO A 423 29.83 -17.54 5.86
N LYS A 424 30.33 -17.21 7.05
CA LYS A 424 31.78 -17.13 7.35
C LYS A 424 32.23 -18.23 8.30
N LYS A 425 31.37 -18.63 9.24
CA LYS A 425 31.67 -19.65 10.24
C LYS A 425 30.44 -20.47 10.57
N VAL A 426 30.63 -21.74 10.91
CA VAL A 426 29.57 -22.61 11.45
C VAL A 426 29.08 -22.03 12.77
N GLY A 427 27.77 -21.95 12.95
CA GLY A 427 27.18 -21.36 14.14
C GLY A 427 25.75 -20.90 13.89
N LYS A 428 25.25 -20.05 14.78
CA LYS A 428 23.98 -19.34 14.63
C LYS A 428 24.26 -17.84 14.56
N ALA A 429 23.55 -17.14 13.69
CA ALA A 429 23.52 -15.68 13.64
C ALA A 429 22.09 -15.22 13.39
N THR A 430 21.72 -14.06 13.91
CA THR A 430 20.39 -13.48 13.72
C THR A 430 20.49 -12.32 12.74
N ILE A 431 19.70 -12.36 11.67
CA ILE A 431 19.45 -11.19 10.83
C ILE A 431 18.53 -10.26 11.62
N ILE A 432 18.92 -9.01 11.76
CA ILE A 432 18.17 -7.94 12.40
C ILE A 432 17.86 -6.90 11.33
N ALA A 433 16.59 -6.78 10.96
CA ALA A 433 16.12 -5.67 10.14
C ALA A 433 15.58 -4.58 11.06
N THR A 434 16.12 -3.38 10.91
CA THR A 434 15.70 -2.20 11.65
C THR A 434 15.14 -1.19 10.66
N TYR A 435 13.96 -0.68 10.95
CA TYR A 435 13.30 0.37 10.18
C TYR A 435 12.68 1.37 11.17
N GLN A 436 12.43 2.59 10.70
CA GLN A 436 11.68 3.58 11.47
C GLN A 436 10.25 3.65 10.91
N ILE A 437 9.29 4.17 11.67
CA ILE A 437 8.00 4.65 11.18
C ILE A 437 7.73 5.86 12.06
N LYS A 438 7.61 7.06 11.47
CA LYS A 438 7.62 8.31 12.23
C LYS A 438 8.86 8.32 13.15
N ASP A 439 8.70 8.69 14.42
CA ASP A 439 9.79 8.71 15.41
C ASP A 439 10.06 7.34 16.07
N GLN A 440 9.35 6.28 15.68
CA GLN A 440 9.49 4.96 16.31
C GLN A 440 10.43 4.05 15.54
N THR A 441 11.44 3.50 16.23
CA THR A 441 12.31 2.47 15.66
C THR A 441 11.73 1.07 15.91
N ARG A 442 11.48 0.31 14.84
CA ARG A 442 10.99 -1.07 14.90
C ARG A 442 12.05 -2.05 14.43
N THR A 443 11.99 -3.29 14.94
CA THR A 443 12.93 -4.36 14.54
C THR A 443 12.23 -5.68 14.30
N ILE A 444 12.66 -6.40 13.26
CA ILE A 444 12.26 -7.78 12.99
C ILE A 444 13.53 -8.63 12.99
N LYS A 445 13.45 -9.85 13.53
CA LYS A 445 14.62 -10.72 13.73
C LYS A 445 14.37 -12.10 13.16
N LYS A 446 15.38 -12.68 12.48
CA LYS A 446 15.38 -14.08 12.03
C LYS A 446 16.69 -14.78 12.32
N VAL A 447 16.61 -15.94 12.99
CA VAL A 447 17.77 -16.78 13.27
C VAL A 447 18.12 -17.61 12.04
N ILE A 448 19.41 -17.60 11.68
CA ILE A 448 20.00 -18.39 10.59
C ILE A 448 21.01 -19.37 11.17
N GLN A 449 20.87 -20.64 10.81
CA GLN A 449 21.82 -21.67 11.17
C GLN A 449 22.84 -21.91 10.04
N ILE A 450 24.12 -21.76 10.32
CA ILE A 450 25.20 -22.02 9.35
C ILE A 450 25.77 -23.41 9.65
N LYS A 451 25.65 -24.33 8.69
CA LYS A 451 26.16 -25.71 8.77
C LYS A 451 27.33 -25.92 7.81
N LYS A 452 28.15 -26.95 8.06
CA LYS A 452 29.10 -27.42 7.04
C LYS A 452 28.32 -28.23 6.00
N PRO A 453 28.59 -28.06 4.69
CA PRO A 453 28.07 -28.99 3.70
C PRO A 453 28.49 -30.42 4.04
N SER A 454 27.58 -31.37 3.89
CA SER A 454 27.81 -32.75 4.33
C SER A 454 27.49 -33.74 3.20
N LEU A 455 28.23 -34.85 3.20
CA LEU A 455 27.97 -36.02 2.38
C LEU A 455 28.09 -37.23 3.32
N VAL A 456 27.01 -37.97 3.50
CA VAL A 456 26.94 -39.10 4.44
C VAL A 456 26.34 -40.33 3.78
N MET A 457 26.76 -41.52 4.21
CA MET A 457 26.11 -42.76 3.80
C MET A 457 24.75 -42.86 4.47
N SER A 458 23.68 -42.90 3.67
CA SER A 458 22.29 -42.95 4.13
C SER A 458 21.69 -44.36 4.09
N LYS A 459 22.27 -45.25 3.28
CA LYS A 459 21.86 -46.65 3.16
C LYS A 459 23.10 -47.51 2.96
N TYR A 460 23.42 -48.37 3.92
CA TYR A 460 24.62 -49.20 3.88
C TYR A 460 24.49 -50.48 4.73
N LYS A 461 25.32 -51.48 4.43
CA LYS A 461 25.55 -52.67 5.27
C LYS A 461 27.03 -52.81 5.60
N LYS A 462 27.34 -53.25 6.81
CA LYS A 462 28.72 -53.57 7.24
C LYS A 462 29.17 -54.97 6.81
N THR A 463 28.23 -55.86 6.47
CA THR A 463 28.52 -57.24 6.08
C THR A 463 27.63 -57.68 4.92
N LEU A 464 28.20 -58.42 3.97
CA LEU A 464 27.49 -59.04 2.85
C LEU A 464 27.99 -60.47 2.62
N LYS A 465 27.13 -61.34 2.09
CA LYS A 465 27.54 -62.69 1.67
C LYS A 465 28.13 -62.63 0.27
N VAL A 466 29.14 -63.46 -0.02
CA VAL A 466 29.64 -63.64 -1.40
C VAL A 466 28.47 -63.94 -2.36
N GLY A 467 28.48 -63.33 -3.54
CA GLY A 467 27.42 -63.47 -4.56
C GLY A 467 26.22 -62.53 -4.39
N SER A 468 26.02 -61.92 -3.21
CA SER A 468 24.88 -61.02 -2.98
C SER A 468 25.07 -59.62 -3.59
N THR A 469 23.96 -58.94 -3.85
CA THR A 469 23.92 -57.53 -4.26
C THR A 469 23.25 -56.65 -3.21
N TYR A 470 23.72 -55.41 -3.06
CA TYR A 470 23.10 -54.43 -2.16
C TYR A 470 23.27 -53.01 -2.69
N GLN A 471 22.19 -52.22 -2.68
CA GLN A 471 22.23 -50.83 -3.10
C GLN A 471 22.64 -49.92 -1.94
N PHE A 472 23.83 -49.36 -2.05
CA PHE A 472 24.30 -48.31 -1.15
C PHE A 472 23.73 -46.96 -1.59
N GLY A 473 23.38 -46.13 -0.62
CA GLY A 473 22.84 -44.79 -0.81
C GLY A 473 23.60 -43.79 0.03
N ALA A 474 23.74 -42.57 -0.49
CA ALA A 474 24.32 -41.44 0.22
C ALA A 474 23.40 -40.23 0.12
N LYS A 475 23.38 -39.40 1.15
CA LYS A 475 22.64 -38.13 1.19
C LYS A 475 23.65 -36.99 1.24
N GLN A 476 23.36 -35.92 0.50
CA GLN A 476 24.11 -34.68 0.50
C GLN A 476 23.26 -33.53 1.08
N GLU A 477 23.89 -32.63 1.83
CA GLU A 477 23.28 -31.38 2.28
C GLU A 477 24.20 -30.21 1.96
N GLY A 478 23.64 -29.12 1.43
CA GLY A 478 24.41 -27.92 1.08
C GLY A 478 25.38 -28.10 -0.08
N LEU A 479 25.17 -29.12 -0.91
CA LEU A 479 26.01 -29.46 -2.05
C LEU A 479 25.14 -29.58 -3.31
N LYS A 480 25.67 -29.11 -4.46
CA LYS A 480 25.06 -29.28 -5.78
C LYS A 480 25.85 -30.32 -6.59
N GLY A 481 25.16 -31.17 -7.34
CA GLY A 481 25.76 -32.17 -8.23
C GLY A 481 25.29 -33.61 -7.98
N LYS A 482 25.79 -34.55 -8.81
CA LYS A 482 25.46 -35.99 -8.73
C LYS A 482 26.52 -36.77 -7.94
N ILE A 483 26.09 -37.56 -6.97
CA ILE A 483 26.97 -38.43 -6.17
C ILE A 483 27.46 -39.60 -7.03
N THR A 484 28.75 -39.93 -6.91
CA THR A 484 29.34 -41.11 -7.57
C THR A 484 29.86 -42.13 -6.55
N TYR A 485 29.84 -43.41 -6.91
CA TYR A 485 30.22 -44.51 -6.03
C TYR A 485 31.45 -45.26 -6.56
N SER A 486 32.28 -45.74 -5.63
CA SER A 486 33.45 -46.57 -5.92
C SER A 486 33.74 -47.53 -4.76
N VAL A 487 34.62 -48.50 -5.00
CA VAL A 487 35.09 -49.47 -4.01
C VAL A 487 36.61 -49.47 -3.97
N SER A 488 37.20 -49.63 -2.77
CA SER A 488 38.66 -49.63 -2.60
C SER A 488 39.37 -50.82 -3.26
N ASN A 489 38.67 -51.94 -3.47
CA ASN A 489 39.23 -53.13 -4.09
C ASN A 489 38.21 -53.82 -5.01
N LYS A 490 38.39 -53.65 -6.33
CA LYS A 490 37.52 -54.21 -7.36
C LYS A 490 37.55 -55.74 -7.45
N LYS A 491 38.59 -56.39 -6.89
CA LYS A 491 38.68 -57.87 -6.82
C LYS A 491 37.78 -58.46 -5.73
N VAL A 492 37.38 -57.66 -4.73
CA VAL A 492 36.54 -58.08 -3.61
C VAL A 492 35.06 -57.78 -3.89
N ALA A 493 34.76 -56.62 -4.50
CA ALA A 493 33.42 -56.24 -4.92
C ALA A 493 33.45 -55.30 -6.14
N THR A 494 32.36 -55.20 -6.88
CA THR A 494 32.14 -54.14 -7.90
C THR A 494 30.94 -53.29 -7.51
N ILE A 495 30.93 -52.01 -7.87
CA ILE A 495 29.80 -51.10 -7.61
C ILE A 495 29.47 -50.28 -8.85
N ASN A 496 28.18 -50.10 -9.14
CA ASN A 496 27.74 -49.17 -10.16
C ASN A 496 27.95 -47.73 -9.67
N SER A 497 28.73 -46.95 -10.44
CA SER A 497 29.15 -45.61 -10.02
C SER A 497 28.02 -44.60 -9.93
N LYS A 498 26.87 -44.81 -10.59
CA LYS A 498 25.72 -43.91 -10.57
C LYS A 498 24.64 -44.35 -9.57
N THR A 499 24.38 -45.66 -9.48
CA THR A 499 23.24 -46.19 -8.69
C THR A 499 23.63 -46.67 -7.30
N GLY A 500 24.93 -46.86 -7.03
CA GLY A 500 25.42 -47.41 -5.75
C GLY A 500 25.14 -48.90 -5.57
N MET A 501 24.68 -49.60 -6.62
CA MET A 501 24.44 -51.04 -6.58
C MET A 501 25.77 -51.80 -6.53
N LEU A 502 26.06 -52.45 -5.40
CA LEU A 502 27.25 -53.25 -5.17
C LEU A 502 26.97 -54.74 -5.41
N LYS A 503 27.92 -55.46 -6.02
CA LYS A 503 27.95 -56.93 -6.14
C LYS A 503 29.16 -57.48 -5.40
N ALA A 504 28.93 -58.42 -4.48
CA ALA A 504 29.95 -59.06 -3.66
C ALA A 504 30.63 -60.23 -4.42
N LEU A 505 31.95 -60.16 -4.65
CA LEU A 505 32.65 -61.13 -5.52
C LEU A 505 33.46 -62.17 -4.74
N LYS A 506 34.21 -61.75 -3.71
CA LYS A 506 35.10 -62.65 -2.95
C LYS A 506 35.12 -62.25 -1.48
N LYS A 507 35.38 -63.23 -0.60
CA LYS A 507 35.62 -62.98 0.82
C LYS A 507 36.75 -61.95 1.01
N GLY A 508 36.55 -60.98 1.89
CA GLY A 508 37.52 -59.91 2.15
C GLY A 508 36.87 -58.63 2.66
N LYS A 509 37.69 -57.64 3.04
CA LYS A 509 37.21 -56.30 3.42
C LYS A 509 37.33 -55.34 2.23
N VAL A 510 36.29 -54.56 1.98
CA VAL A 510 36.26 -53.51 0.96
C VAL A 510 35.62 -52.25 1.52
N THR A 511 36.14 -51.09 1.15
CA THR A 511 35.53 -49.80 1.52
C THR A 511 34.68 -49.30 0.36
N VAL A 512 33.39 -49.08 0.60
CA VAL A 512 32.50 -48.38 -0.34
C VAL A 512 32.64 -46.88 -0.09
N ILE A 513 32.88 -46.13 -1.17
CA ILE A 513 33.15 -44.69 -1.15
C ILE A 513 32.11 -43.99 -2.03
N ALA A 514 31.28 -43.15 -1.43
CA ALA A 514 30.48 -42.16 -2.15
C ALA A 514 31.27 -40.86 -2.24
N LYS A 515 31.31 -40.22 -3.41
CA LYS A 515 32.10 -39.03 -3.69
C LYS A 515 31.24 -37.96 -4.38
N LEU A 516 31.41 -36.72 -3.95
CA LEU A 516 30.85 -35.53 -4.58
C LEU A 516 31.84 -34.37 -4.47
N GLY A 517 32.38 -33.92 -5.61
CA GLY A 517 33.50 -32.96 -5.63
C GLY A 517 34.69 -33.45 -4.81
N LYS A 518 35.16 -32.62 -3.86
CA LYS A 518 36.26 -32.96 -2.93
C LYS A 518 35.81 -33.79 -1.71
N ARG A 519 34.50 -34.03 -1.51
CA ARG A 519 33.96 -34.71 -0.32
C ARG A 519 33.75 -36.20 -0.58
N GLN A 520 33.96 -37.01 0.46
CA GLN A 520 33.76 -38.46 0.42
C GLN A 520 33.06 -38.94 1.69
N ALA A 521 32.12 -39.88 1.53
CA ALA A 521 31.58 -40.69 2.61
C ALA A 521 32.05 -42.13 2.41
N LYS A 522 32.57 -42.77 3.47
CA LYS A 522 33.16 -44.10 3.39
C LYS A 522 32.49 -45.05 4.37
N VAL A 523 32.27 -46.28 3.94
CA VAL A 523 31.84 -47.38 4.82
C VAL A 523 32.66 -48.63 4.54
N SER A 524 33.17 -49.26 5.59
CA SER A 524 33.88 -50.53 5.48
C SER A 524 32.88 -51.69 5.48
N VAL A 525 33.02 -52.59 4.52
CA VAL A 525 32.13 -53.73 4.28
C VAL A 525 32.97 -55.00 4.31
N THR A 526 32.57 -55.96 5.14
CA THR A 526 33.17 -57.29 5.17
C THR A 526 32.33 -58.25 4.34
N ILE A 527 32.94 -58.88 3.36
CA ILE A 527 32.31 -59.92 2.55
C ILE A 527 32.71 -61.28 3.14
N LYS A 528 31.70 -62.05 3.55
CA LYS A 528 31.86 -63.33 4.23
C LYS A 528 31.32 -64.49 3.41
#